data_AF-A0A8B5WSM6-F1
#
_entry.id   AF-A0A8B5WSM6-F1
#
_cell.length_a   1.000
_cell.length_b   1.000
_cell.length_c   1.000
_cell.angle_alpha   90.00
_cell.angle_beta   90.00
_cell.angle_gamma   90.00
#
_symmetry.space_group_name_H-M   'P 1'
#
loop_
_entity.id
_entity.type
_entity.pdbx_description
1 polymer ?
#
loop_
_entity_poly.entity_id
_entity_poly.type
_entity_poly.pdbx_seq_one_letter_code
_entity_poly.pdbx_strand_id
1 'polypeptide(L)' 'MRTAKVFISGNSQAVRLPKEYQVDDKELFVQKIGNTIVLFSKENPWEAFERSLGGFSDDFMADGRNQPPIQDRESL' A
#
# COMPACT_ATOMS: atom_id res chain seq x y z
N MET A 1 14.28 -3.06 -15.10
CA MET A 1 13.80 -1.93 -14.27
C MET A 1 13.60 -0.72 -15.18
N ARG A 2 12.52 0.05 -14.97
CA ARG A 2 12.30 1.33 -15.67
C ARG A 2 12.75 2.47 -14.77
N THR A 3 13.19 3.58 -15.36
CA THR A 3 13.54 4.80 -14.65
C THR A 3 12.58 5.93 -15.05
N ALA A 4 12.33 6.85 -14.14
CA ALA A 4 11.57 8.06 -14.39
C ALA A 4 12.50 9.28 -14.24
N LYS A 5 12.27 10.33 -15.02
CA LYS A 5 13.03 11.57 -14.89
C LYS A 5 12.45 12.42 -13.78
N VAL A 6 13.31 12.89 -12.89
CA VAL A 6 13.00 13.92 -11.88
C VAL A 6 13.38 15.28 -12.46
N PHE A 7 12.51 16.27 -12.29
CA PHE A 7 12.73 17.63 -12.81
C PHE A 7 12.04 18.67 -11.91
N ILE A 8 12.28 19.95 -12.19
CA ILE A 8 11.65 21.08 -11.49
C ILE A 8 10.49 21.62 -12.33
N SER A 9 9.35 21.85 -11.69
CA SER A 9 8.17 22.49 -12.26
C SER A 9 7.78 23.68 -11.39
N GLY A 10 8.12 24.90 -11.82
CA GLY A 10 8.01 26.08 -10.97
C GLY A 10 8.91 25.96 -9.74
N ASN A 11 8.33 26.08 -8.53
CA ASN A 11 9.04 25.94 -7.25
C ASN A 11 8.96 24.52 -6.67
N SER A 12 8.47 23.53 -7.43
CA SER A 12 8.24 22.17 -6.96
C SER A 12 9.08 21.15 -7.71
N GLN A 13 9.37 20.03 -7.06
CA GLN A 13 9.94 18.85 -7.70
C GLN A 13 8.83 17.99 -8.31
N ALA A 14 9.07 17.45 -9.50
CA ALA A 14 8.12 16.62 -10.23
C ALA A 14 8.81 15.36 -10.81
N VAL A 15 8.04 14.29 -10.97
CA VAL A 15 8.45 13.05 -11.62
C VAL A 15 7.64 12.87 -12.90
N ARG A 16 8.31 12.65 -14.03
CA ARG A 16 7.62 12.35 -15.29
C ARG A 16 7.33 10.86 -15.35
N LEU A 17 6.05 10.49 -15.21
CA LEU A 17 5.60 9.12 -15.37
C LEU A 17 5.76 8.66 -16.83
N PRO A 18 6.40 7.50 -17.08
CA PRO A 18 6.34 6.85 -18.39
C PRO A 18 4.89 6.51 -18.77
N LYS A 19 4.62 6.35 -20.06
CA LYS A 19 3.27 6.16 -20.59
C LYS A 19 2.55 4.95 -19.97
N GLU A 20 3.27 3.86 -19.75
CA GLU A 20 2.76 2.63 -19.16
C GLU A 20 2.39 2.75 -17.67
N TYR A 21 2.76 3.84 -17.01
CA TYR A 21 2.44 4.15 -15.60
C TYR A 21 1.55 5.40 -15.46
N GLN A 22 0.90 5.85 -16.54
CA GLN A 22 -0.08 6.94 -16.45
C GLN A 22 -1.25 6.53 -15.55
N VAL A 23 -1.76 7.49 -14.78
CA VAL A 23 -2.94 7.36 -13.94
C VAL A 23 -4.06 8.22 -14.50
N ASP A 24 -5.30 7.76 -14.36
CA ASP A 24 -6.49 8.52 -14.76
C ASP A 24 -6.95 9.48 -13.65
N ASP A 25 -6.57 9.21 -12.40
CA ASP A 25 -6.86 10.08 -11.26
C ASP A 25 -6.18 11.45 -11.41
N LYS A 26 -6.93 12.51 -11.09
CA LYS A 26 -6.38 13.88 -11.06
C LYS A 26 -5.50 14.13 -9.83
N GLU A 27 -5.72 13.38 -8.76
CA GLU A 27 -4.99 13.49 -7.50
C GLU A 27 -4.77 12.11 -6.89
N LEU A 28 -3.61 11.91 -6.27
CA LEU A 28 -3.24 10.69 -5.55
C LEU A 28 -2.88 11.02 -4.12
N PHE A 29 -3.07 10.07 -3.21
CA PHE A 29 -2.38 10.12 -1.92
C PHE A 29 -0.89 9.85 -2.11
N VAL A 30 -0.07 10.49 -1.28
CA VAL A 30 1.38 10.30 -1.26
C VAL A 30 1.84 9.88 0.13
N GLN A 31 2.61 8.80 0.19
CA GLN A 31 3.24 8.33 1.42
C GLN A 31 4.73 8.07 1.19
N LYS A 32 5.57 8.46 2.15
CA LYS A 32 7.00 8.17 2.12
C LYS A 32 7.33 7.12 3.18
N ILE A 33 7.94 6.01 2.75
CA ILE A 33 8.37 4.90 3.62
C ILE A 33 9.88 4.72 3.41
N GLY A 34 10.67 5.22 4.36
CA GLY A 34 12.13 5.32 4.19
C GLY A 34 12.49 6.15 2.96
N ASN A 35 13.10 5.50 1.95
CA ASN A 35 13.49 6.12 0.68
C ASN A 35 12.48 5.88 -0.45
N THR A 36 11.37 5.21 -0.18
CA THR A 36 10.33 4.88 -1.16
C THR A 36 9.19 5.89 -1.09
N ILE A 37 8.71 6.34 -2.25
CA ILE A 37 7.47 7.13 -2.39
C ILE A 37 6.40 6.20 -2.96
N VAL A 38 5.27 6.10 -2.27
CA VAL A 38 4.10 5.34 -2.69
C VAL A 38 3.01 6.35 -3.08
N LEU A 39 2.47 6.19 -4.27
CA LEU A 39 1.33 6.95 -4.78
C LEU A 39 0.17 5.99 -4.99
N PHE A 40 -1.03 6.34 -4.51
CA PHE A 40 -2.21 5.49 -4.60
C PHE A 40 -3.48 6.33 -4.73
N SER A 41 -4.53 5.75 -5.35
CA SER A 41 -5.77 6.47 -5.65
C SER A 41 -6.47 6.93 -4.37
N LYS A 42 -7.11 8.10 -4.46
CA LYS A 42 -7.98 8.63 -3.41
C LYS A 42 -9.36 7.95 -3.38
N GLU A 43 -9.84 7.49 -4.53
CA GLU A 43 -11.17 6.89 -4.65
C GLU A 43 -11.20 5.48 -4.04
N ASN A 44 -10.08 4.75 -4.12
CA ASN A 44 -9.94 3.45 -3.46
C ASN A 44 -8.56 3.27 -2.82
N PRO A 45 -8.31 3.86 -1.63
CA PRO A 45 -7.03 3.77 -0.96
C PRO A 45 -6.71 2.36 -0.44
N TRP A 46 -7.72 1.48 -0.36
CA TRP A 46 -7.58 0.12 0.16
C TRP A 46 -7.45 -0.95 -0.92
N GLU A 47 -7.58 -0.60 -2.21
CA GLU A 47 -7.54 -1.56 -3.32
C GLU A 47 -6.29 -2.46 -3.29
N ALA A 48 -5.12 -1.85 -3.04
CA ALA A 48 -3.87 -2.60 -2.97
C ALA A 48 -3.86 -3.62 -1.81
N PHE A 49 -4.45 -3.25 -0.67
CA PHE A 49 -4.62 -4.14 0.47
C PHE A 49 -5.64 -5.25 0.15
N GLU A 50 -6.79 -4.91 -0.39
CA GLU A 50 -7.82 -5.88 -0.78
C GLU A 50 -7.27 -6.92 -1.77
N ARG A 51 -6.56 -6.47 -2.80
CA ARG A 51 -5.90 -7.37 -3.76
C ARG A 51 -4.85 -8.28 -3.11
N SER A 52 -4.18 -7.80 -2.07
CA SER A 52 -3.17 -8.60 -1.36
C SER A 52 -3.78 -9.77 -0.60
N LEU A 53 -5.08 -9.71 -0.25
CA LEU A 53 -5.79 -10.83 0.37
C LEU A 53 -5.90 -12.05 -0.55
N GLY A 54 -5.85 -11.85 -1.87
CA GLY A 54 -5.79 -12.96 -2.84
C GLY A 54 -4.39 -13.58 -2.99
N GLY A 55 -3.38 -13.05 -2.29
CA GLY A 55 -2.00 -13.53 -2.36
C GLY A 55 -1.62 -14.55 -1.29
N PHE A 56 -2.54 -14.88 -0.38
CA PHE A 56 -2.33 -15.96 0.58
C PHE A 56 -2.36 -17.32 -0.13
N SER A 57 -1.53 -18.25 0.34
CA SER A 57 -1.59 -19.65 -0.09
C SER A 57 -2.85 -20.32 0.47
N ASP A 58 -3.30 -21.38 -0.20
CA ASP A 58 -4.52 -22.11 0.18
C ASP A 58 -4.45 -22.69 1.61
N ASP A 59 -3.24 -22.92 2.14
CA ASP A 59 -2.99 -23.43 3.48
C ASP A 59 -2.88 -22.33 4.55
N PHE A 60 -2.90 -21.05 4.17
CA PHE A 60 -2.83 -19.95 5.12
C PHE A 60 -4.03 -19.97 6.07
N MET A 61 -3.77 -20.22 7.36
CA MET A 61 -4.79 -20.34 8.39
C MET A 61 -5.84 -21.44 8.11
N ALA A 62 -5.48 -22.50 7.37
CA ALA A 62 -6.39 -23.60 7.02
C ALA A 62 -6.97 -24.31 8.26
N ASP A 63 -6.18 -24.41 9.35
CA ASP A 63 -6.62 -24.96 10.64
C ASP A 63 -7.34 -23.94 11.53
N GLY A 64 -7.58 -22.73 11.01
CA GLY A 64 -8.20 -21.63 11.72
C GLY A 64 -7.27 -20.92 12.71
N ARG A 65 -7.85 -20.02 13.51
CA ARG A 65 -7.13 -19.27 14.54
C ARG A 65 -6.98 -20.13 15.79
N ASN A 66 -5.74 -20.48 16.14
CA ASN A 66 -5.40 -21.14 17.41
C ASN A 66 -5.43 -20.16 18.59
N GLN A 67 -6.62 -19.73 19.00
CA GLN A 67 -6.81 -18.79 20.11
C GLN A 67 -6.91 -19.56 21.45
N PRO A 68 -5.98 -19.34 22.41
CA PRO A 68 -6.10 -19.95 23.73
C PRO A 68 -7.25 -19.33 24.53
N PRO A 69 -7.76 -20.02 25.57
CA PRO A 69 -8.72 -19.47 26.51
C PRO A 69 -8.21 -18.17 27.15
N ILE A 70 -9.16 -17.30 27.51
CA ILE A 70 -8.84 -16.11 28.31
C ILE A 70 -8.18 -16.55 29.62
N GLN A 71 -7.07 -15.90 29.96
CA GLN A 71 -6.36 -16.13 31.21
C GLN A 71 -7.22 -15.66 32.38
N ASP A 72 -7.41 -16.52 33.39
CA ASP A 72 -7.97 -16.11 34.67
C ASP A 72 -6.92 -15.33 35.48
N ARG A 73 -7.30 -14.17 36.02
CA ARG A 73 -6.42 -13.27 36.79
C ARG A 73 -7.14 -12.81 38.04
N GLU A 74 -6.38 -12.69 39.13
CA GLU A 74 -6.89 -12.11 40.38
C GLU A 74 -7.41 -10.69 40.12
N SER A 75 -8.53 -10.34 40.77
CA SER A 75 -9.00 -8.96 40.80
C SER A 75 -8.00 -8.07 41.55
N LEU A 76 -7.87 -6.82 41.12
CA LEU A 76 -7.03 -5.80 41.76
C LEU A 76 -7.37 -5.60 43.25
#